data_AF-A0A7I4DSN2-F1
#
_entry.id   AF-A0A7I4DSN2-F1
#
_cell.length_a   1.000
_cell.length_b   1.000
_cell.length_c   1.000
_cell.angle_alpha   90.00
_cell.angle_beta   90.00
_cell.angle_gamma   90.00
#
_symmetry.space_group_name_H-M   'P 1'
#
loop_
_entity.id
_entity.type
_entity.pdbx_description
1 polymer ?
#
loop_
_entity_poly.entity_id
_entity_poly.type
_entity_poly.pdbx_seq_one_letter_code
_entity_poly.pdbx_strand_id
1 'polypeptide(L)'
;MVSLQFEVGPMYMLTHRAQACLCNCTGGLKLFRGVSSLPNGGICLPKFFSYQCANWGTIGWNTSSVGDSSRDRVLCSKVGPRITLCDSYCAPNSKLGRVRSDGSLNNFVRAFVGETIAKTAGAVGSGKESAMAEDNVEDTDVRGRKGRVVIIAGPTGVGKSRLALALAKRLRGEIISADSVQVYRTLDVGSAKTPVDEREGIPHHLIDIVDPSQDYTAGYFYDDARAATELVLTKGSVPIVVGGTGMYLRWYMTGKVGAPKATKEVFVAVEEEVDRLIKEGGGWDDALRMLADAGDLTTGPSLARNDWYRLRRALEIIKTSGQPRSAFSKLRNCDPDAATEGASWDYDFHCYFLYQPRSELYQKVDLRCEQMAQEGLLDEASSLLDSGLQPNSNSASRSIGYQLAMEFLMECRQVEGAATEERFFLFLEEFQRHSRK
;
A
#
# COMPACT_ATOMS: atom_id res chain seq x y z
N MET A 1 1.28 8.93 -38.42
CA MET A 1 1.31 7.46 -38.42
C MET A 1 2.77 7.05 -38.67
N VAL A 2 3.57 6.93 -37.61
CA VAL A 2 4.93 6.40 -37.68
C VAL A 2 4.95 5.27 -36.65
N SER A 3 5.05 4.04 -37.14
CA SER A 3 5.09 2.82 -36.36
C SER A 3 6.54 2.60 -35.91
N LEU A 4 6.80 2.57 -34.61
CA LEU A 4 8.08 2.14 -34.05
C LEU A 4 7.94 0.66 -33.67
N GLN A 5 8.54 -0.23 -34.46
CA GLN A 5 8.69 -1.64 -34.12
C GLN A 5 9.95 -1.82 -33.25
N PHE A 6 9.81 -2.49 -32.11
CA PHE A 6 10.92 -2.97 -31.30
C PHE A 6 11.11 -4.47 -31.55
N GLU A 7 12.27 -4.87 -32.09
CA GLU A 7 12.69 -6.27 -32.13
C GLU A 7 13.40 -6.64 -30.82
N VAL A 8 12.89 -7.67 -30.14
CA VAL A 8 13.48 -8.22 -28.91
C VAL A 8 14.32 -9.45 -29.28
N GLY A 9 15.64 -9.36 -29.17
CA GLY A 9 16.54 -10.51 -29.28
C GLY A 9 16.56 -11.36 -28.00
N PRO A 10 16.79 -12.67 -28.06
CA PRO A 10 16.74 -13.55 -26.89
C PRO A 10 18.01 -13.41 -26.04
N MET A 11 17.88 -13.38 -24.71
CA MET A 11 19.05 -13.48 -23.82
C MET A 11 18.82 -14.47 -22.67
N TYR A 12 19.85 -15.32 -22.49
CA TYR A 12 19.85 -16.56 -21.72
C TYR A 12 19.85 -16.34 -20.20
N MET A 13 19.15 -17.24 -19.49
CA MET A 13 19.20 -17.41 -18.03
C MET A 13 20.60 -17.78 -17.54
N LEU A 14 21.10 -17.06 -16.54
CA LEU A 14 22.12 -17.56 -15.61
C LEU A 14 21.60 -17.43 -14.17
N THR A 15 21.05 -18.53 -13.67
CA THR A 15 20.75 -18.75 -12.25
C THR A 15 22.04 -18.95 -11.48
N HIS A 16 22.30 -18.20 -10.39
CA HIS A 16 23.09 -18.73 -9.26
C HIS A 16 22.82 -17.98 -7.93
N ARG A 17 22.60 -18.79 -6.88
CA ARG A 17 22.53 -18.45 -5.45
C ARG A 17 23.86 -17.87 -4.95
N ALA A 18 23.84 -16.87 -4.05
CA ALA A 18 24.78 -16.74 -2.90
C ALA A 18 24.37 -15.63 -1.90
N GLN A 19 24.80 -15.82 -0.64
CA GLN A 19 24.54 -15.02 0.57
C GLN A 19 25.33 -13.69 0.67
N ALA A 20 24.67 -12.69 1.28
CA ALA A 20 25.10 -11.66 2.25
C ALA A 20 26.39 -10.80 2.08
N CYS A 21 26.19 -9.51 2.44
CA CYS A 21 27.04 -8.55 3.19
C CYS A 21 27.46 -7.25 2.48
N LEU A 22 27.07 -6.14 3.12
CA LEU A 22 27.52 -4.77 2.92
C LEU A 22 28.98 -4.59 3.35
N CYS A 23 29.78 -3.84 2.59
CA CYS A 23 30.77 -2.94 3.18
C CYS A 23 31.11 -1.77 2.25
N ASN A 24 31.23 -0.61 2.88
CA ASN A 24 31.54 0.71 2.34
C ASN A 24 33.07 0.86 2.19
N CYS A 25 33.58 1.40 1.08
CA CYS A 25 34.92 1.99 1.04
C CYS A 25 35.04 3.06 -0.05
N THR A 26 35.45 4.24 0.40
CA THR A 26 35.85 5.45 -0.31
C THR A 26 37.08 5.27 -1.20
N GLY A 27 37.11 5.94 -2.35
CA GLY A 27 38.37 6.46 -2.93
C GLY A 27 38.53 6.37 -4.44
N GLY A 28 38.63 7.53 -5.09
CA GLY A 28 39.58 7.76 -6.19
C GLY A 28 39.05 7.81 -7.62
N LEU A 29 38.84 9.03 -8.12
CA LEU A 29 38.76 9.37 -9.55
C LEU A 29 39.94 8.77 -10.35
N LYS A 30 39.63 8.18 -11.51
CA LYS A 30 40.51 8.26 -12.69
C LYS A 30 39.69 8.47 -13.96
N LEU A 31 39.83 9.67 -14.52
CA LEU A 31 39.44 10.04 -15.88
C LEU A 31 40.13 9.13 -16.91
N PHE A 32 39.37 8.66 -17.90
CA PHE A 32 39.92 8.31 -19.21
C PHE A 32 39.13 9.01 -20.32
N ARG A 33 39.85 9.82 -21.10
CA ARG A 33 39.42 10.43 -22.36
C ARG A 33 39.52 9.41 -23.49
N GLY A 34 38.52 9.38 -24.37
CA GLY A 34 38.72 8.93 -25.75
C GLY A 34 37.46 8.50 -26.52
N VAL A 35 36.95 9.43 -27.36
CA VAL A 35 36.41 9.29 -28.76
C VAL A 35 35.29 8.25 -28.98
N SER A 36 34.19 8.47 -29.72
CA SER A 36 33.93 9.22 -30.96
C SER A 36 32.41 9.29 -31.21
N SER A 37 31.96 10.38 -31.83
CA SER A 37 30.60 10.63 -32.32
C SER A 37 30.08 9.57 -33.31
N LEU A 38 28.83 9.14 -33.16
CA LEU A 38 28.02 8.52 -34.22
C LEU A 38 26.70 9.29 -34.37
N PRO A 39 26.28 9.64 -35.61
CA PRO A 39 25.01 10.29 -35.86
C PRO A 39 23.93 9.23 -36.06
N ASN A 40 22.97 9.17 -35.14
CA ASN A 40 21.57 8.76 -35.29
C ASN A 40 21.02 8.46 -33.89
N GLY A 41 20.10 9.30 -33.41
CA GLY A 41 19.59 9.31 -32.04
C GLY A 41 18.85 8.04 -31.64
N GLY A 42 19.59 7.05 -31.14
CA GLY A 42 19.09 5.94 -30.33
C GLY A 42 19.70 5.99 -28.93
N ILE A 43 18.88 5.85 -27.90
CA ILE A 43 19.35 5.70 -26.52
C ILE A 43 20.02 4.33 -26.40
N CYS A 44 21.29 4.31 -25.99
CA CYS A 44 22.08 3.10 -25.83
C CYS A 44 22.32 2.89 -24.32
N LEU A 45 21.70 1.87 -23.73
CA LEU A 45 21.93 1.47 -22.33
C LEU A 45 23.23 0.63 -22.22
N PRO A 46 24.14 0.88 -21.25
CA PRO A 46 25.38 0.12 -21.15
C PRO A 46 25.16 -1.32 -20.64
N LYS A 47 25.89 -2.28 -21.24
CA LYS A 47 25.98 -3.70 -20.83
C LYS A 47 26.78 -3.88 -19.53
N PHE A 48 26.30 -4.80 -18.69
CA PHE A 48 26.86 -5.24 -17.40
C PHE A 48 28.34 -5.66 -17.42
N PHE A 49 29.11 -5.24 -16.42
CA PHE A 49 30.40 -5.85 -16.02
C PHE A 49 30.38 -6.20 -14.51
N SER A 50 30.90 -7.38 -14.19
CA SER A 50 30.97 -7.99 -12.85
C SER A 50 32.27 -7.63 -12.13
N TYR A 51 32.25 -7.59 -10.78
CA TYR A 51 33.45 -7.51 -9.93
C TYR A 51 33.51 -8.67 -8.94
N GLN A 52 34.68 -9.31 -8.86
CA GLN A 52 35.06 -10.40 -7.96
C GLN A 52 35.58 -9.87 -6.60
N CYS A 53 35.22 -10.55 -5.52
CA CYS A 53 35.71 -10.33 -4.15
C CYS A 53 37.10 -10.97 -3.90
N ALA A 54 37.91 -10.34 -3.03
CA ALA A 54 39.08 -10.95 -2.40
C ALA A 54 39.06 -10.74 -0.87
N ASN A 55 39.57 -11.76 -0.17
CA ASN A 55 39.53 -12.12 1.26
C ASN A 55 40.07 -11.11 2.31
N TRP A 56 39.93 -11.52 3.60
CA TRP A 56 40.85 -11.49 4.78
C TRP A 56 39.97 -11.26 6.04
N GLY A 57 40.12 -11.80 7.26
CA GLY A 57 41.00 -12.73 7.96
C GLY A 57 40.51 -12.81 9.43
N THR A 58 40.74 -13.94 10.10
CA THR A 58 40.16 -14.39 11.38
C THR A 58 40.87 -13.85 12.64
N ILE A 59 40.15 -13.34 13.65
CA ILE A 59 40.52 -13.25 15.09
C ILE A 59 39.17 -13.14 15.86
N GLY A 60 38.74 -13.93 16.85
CA GLY A 60 39.38 -14.61 17.98
C GLY A 60 38.73 -14.08 19.26
N TRP A 61 37.59 -14.65 19.70
CA TRP A 61 36.88 -14.24 20.92
C TRP A 61 37.50 -14.93 22.14
N ASN A 62 37.92 -14.13 23.12
CA ASN A 62 38.39 -14.60 24.42
C ASN A 62 37.29 -14.33 25.46
N THR A 63 36.87 -15.38 26.16
CA THR A 63 35.91 -15.34 27.26
C THR A 63 36.62 -15.03 28.57
N SER A 64 36.07 -14.13 29.38
CA SER A 64 36.26 -14.18 30.83
C SER A 64 35.09 -13.54 31.56
N SER A 65 34.53 -14.35 32.44
CA SER A 65 33.52 -14.08 33.45
C SER A 65 34.12 -13.39 34.66
N VAL A 66 33.48 -12.34 35.19
CA VAL A 66 33.49 -12.01 36.62
C VAL A 66 32.13 -11.38 36.95
N GLY A 67 31.44 -11.93 37.95
CA GLY A 67 30.26 -11.32 38.55
C GLY A 67 30.65 -10.52 39.78
N ASP A 68 29.88 -9.48 40.09
CA ASP A 68 29.40 -9.23 41.46
C ASP A 68 28.24 -8.23 41.43
N SER A 69 27.51 -8.29 42.53
CA SER A 69 26.23 -7.77 42.93
C SER A 69 26.15 -6.27 43.21
N SER A 70 24.89 -5.85 43.39
CA SER A 70 24.41 -4.67 44.12
C SER A 70 24.12 -3.40 43.32
N ARG A 71 22.81 -3.10 43.29
CA ARG A 71 22.16 -1.77 43.31
C ARG A 71 22.74 -0.70 42.37
N ASP A 72 22.07 -0.54 41.23
CA ASP A 72 21.56 0.78 40.86
C ASP A 72 20.30 0.66 40.00
N ARG A 73 19.20 1.22 40.52
CA ARG A 73 17.95 1.43 39.79
C ARG A 73 18.19 2.60 38.83
N VAL A 74 18.54 2.28 37.59
CA VAL A 74 18.33 3.20 36.47
C VAL A 74 17.13 2.69 35.70
N LEU A 75 16.05 3.48 35.71
CA LEU A 75 14.89 3.34 34.84
C LEU A 75 15.35 3.38 33.38
N CYS A 76 15.73 2.23 32.85
CA CYS A 76 15.86 2.02 31.42
C CYS A 76 14.48 1.58 30.93
N SER A 77 13.65 2.57 30.59
CA SER A 77 12.41 2.33 29.84
C SER A 77 12.80 1.75 28.48
N LYS A 78 12.86 0.41 28.43
CA LYS A 78 12.75 -0.37 27.20
C LYS A 78 11.40 -0.05 26.55
N VAL A 79 11.34 1.03 25.79
CA VAL A 79 10.32 1.21 24.76
C VAL A 79 10.76 0.33 23.59
N GLY A 80 10.52 -0.96 23.73
CA GLY A 80 10.41 -1.82 22.54
C GLY A 80 9.23 -1.31 21.71
N PRO A 81 9.28 -1.41 20.38
CA PRO A 81 8.22 -0.89 19.54
C PRO A 81 6.96 -1.73 19.78
N ARG A 82 6.01 -1.21 20.58
CA ARG A 82 4.62 -1.65 20.51
C ARG A 82 4.17 -1.37 19.09
N ILE A 83 3.94 -2.43 18.33
CA ILE A 83 3.47 -2.37 16.94
C ILE A 83 2.00 -1.97 16.99
N THR A 84 1.75 -0.67 16.97
CA THR A 84 0.41 -0.08 17.08
C THR A 84 -0.44 -0.35 15.84
N LEU A 85 0.13 -0.67 14.67
CA LEU A 85 -0.65 -0.84 13.44
C LEU A 85 -1.69 -1.97 13.55
N CYS A 86 -1.31 -3.21 13.86
CA CYS A 86 -2.27 -4.33 13.82
C CYS A 86 -3.41 -4.18 14.86
N ASP A 87 -3.07 -3.68 16.06
CA ASP A 87 -4.02 -3.56 17.17
C ASP A 87 -4.93 -2.31 17.04
N SER A 88 -4.48 -1.26 16.34
CA SER A 88 -5.28 -0.04 16.11
C SER A 88 -6.30 -0.16 14.98
N TYR A 89 -6.14 -1.15 14.09
CA TYR A 89 -6.99 -1.31 12.91
C TYR A 89 -8.03 -2.42 13.06
N CYS A 90 -7.96 -3.24 14.10
CA CYS A 90 -8.72 -4.47 14.18
C CYS A 90 -9.65 -4.52 15.39
N ALA A 91 -10.86 -5.01 15.14
CA ALA A 91 -11.97 -5.07 16.07
C ALA A 91 -11.74 -6.05 17.24
N PRO A 92 -12.38 -5.86 18.40
CA PRO A 92 -12.38 -6.82 19.51
C PRO A 92 -12.87 -8.24 19.14
N ASN A 93 -13.71 -8.35 18.10
CA ASN A 93 -14.23 -9.63 17.58
C ASN A 93 -13.57 -10.09 16.26
N SER A 94 -12.54 -9.39 15.78
CA SER A 94 -11.79 -9.82 14.60
C SER A 94 -10.75 -10.86 15.00
N LYS A 95 -10.56 -11.87 14.14
CA LYS A 95 -9.47 -12.82 14.33
C LYS A 95 -8.20 -12.22 13.75
N LEU A 96 -7.27 -11.91 14.64
CA LEU A 96 -5.99 -11.30 14.31
C LEU A 96 -4.90 -12.36 14.19
N GLY A 97 -4.20 -12.35 13.06
CA GLY A 97 -3.03 -13.18 12.85
C GLY A 97 -1.84 -12.38 12.33
N ARG A 98 -0.63 -12.73 12.78
CA ARG A 98 0.62 -12.29 12.17
C ARG A 98 1.24 -13.45 11.42
N VAL A 99 1.58 -13.21 10.16
CA VAL A 99 2.16 -14.24 9.30
C VAL A 99 3.51 -13.74 8.80
N ARG A 100 4.58 -14.46 9.14
CA ARG A 100 5.89 -14.20 8.54
C ARG A 100 5.85 -14.68 7.09
N SER A 101 6.33 -13.88 6.15
CA SER A 101 6.22 -14.20 4.71
C SER A 101 7.24 -15.24 4.21
N ASP A 102 7.74 -16.12 5.08
CA ASP A 102 8.71 -17.17 4.75
C ASP A 102 8.01 -18.54 4.55
N GLY A 103 8.73 -19.66 4.73
CA GLY A 103 8.16 -21.02 4.67
C GLY A 103 6.94 -21.24 5.57
N SER A 104 6.69 -20.36 6.54
CA SER A 104 5.47 -20.32 7.35
C SER A 104 4.19 -20.04 6.55
N LEU A 105 4.27 -19.44 5.36
CA LEU A 105 3.10 -19.17 4.51
C LEU A 105 2.36 -20.45 4.13
N ASN A 106 3.07 -21.48 3.67
CA ASN A 106 2.44 -22.75 3.26
C ASN A 106 1.75 -23.46 4.43
N ASN A 107 2.36 -23.40 5.62
CA ASN A 107 1.79 -23.95 6.84
C ASN A 107 0.56 -23.15 7.29
N PHE A 108 0.61 -21.82 7.18
CA PHE A 108 -0.52 -20.95 7.46
C PHE A 108 -1.70 -21.25 6.53
N VAL A 109 -1.50 -21.32 5.22
CA VAL A 109 -2.58 -21.64 4.29
C VAL A 109 -3.16 -23.04 4.59
N ARG A 110 -2.34 -24.02 5.00
CA ARG A 110 -2.85 -25.35 5.41
C ARG A 110 -3.70 -25.29 6.68
N ALA A 111 -3.22 -24.60 7.72
CA ALA A 111 -3.91 -24.47 9.00
C ALA A 111 -5.23 -23.67 8.86
N PHE A 112 -5.19 -22.53 8.18
CA PHE A 112 -6.35 -21.66 7.98
C PHE A 112 -7.46 -22.35 7.20
N VAL A 113 -7.09 -23.09 6.14
CA VAL A 113 -8.04 -23.84 5.33
C VAL A 113 -8.63 -25.00 6.13
N GLY A 114 -7.85 -25.69 6.98
CA GLY A 114 -8.36 -26.70 7.89
C GLY A 114 -9.43 -26.16 8.84
N GLU A 115 -9.17 -25.02 9.49
CA GLU A 115 -10.17 -24.36 10.35
C GLU A 115 -11.39 -23.86 9.58
N THR A 116 -11.18 -23.29 8.39
CA THR A 116 -12.24 -22.68 7.59
C THR A 116 -13.13 -23.75 6.98
N ILE A 117 -12.56 -24.80 6.37
CA ILE A 117 -13.32 -25.93 5.84
C ILE A 117 -14.03 -26.68 6.95
N ALA A 118 -13.42 -26.96 8.11
CA ALA A 118 -14.11 -27.63 9.21
C ALA A 118 -15.34 -26.85 9.71
N LYS A 119 -15.27 -25.52 9.73
CA LYS A 119 -16.38 -24.64 10.13
C LYS A 119 -17.40 -24.35 9.02
N THR A 120 -17.09 -24.68 7.76
CA THR A 120 -18.00 -24.56 6.61
C THR A 120 -18.62 -25.91 6.23
N ALA A 121 -17.93 -27.04 6.46
CA ALA A 121 -18.44 -28.40 6.28
C ALA A 121 -19.52 -28.77 7.31
N GLY A 122 -19.48 -28.19 8.52
CA GLY A 122 -20.60 -28.23 9.45
C GLY A 122 -21.85 -27.44 9.01
N ALA A 123 -21.81 -26.78 7.84
CA ALA A 123 -22.94 -26.05 7.25
C ALA A 123 -23.51 -26.72 5.98
N VAL A 124 -22.96 -27.85 5.54
CA VAL A 124 -23.56 -28.67 4.47
C VAL A 124 -23.83 -30.04 5.06
N GLY A 125 -25.03 -30.18 5.65
CA GLY A 125 -25.53 -31.45 6.16
C GLY A 125 -25.47 -32.51 5.07
N SER A 126 -24.88 -33.65 5.42
CA SER A 126 -24.83 -34.86 4.61
C SER A 126 -26.24 -35.33 4.27
N GLY A 127 -26.65 -35.18 3.01
CA GLY A 127 -27.86 -35.82 2.50
C GLY A 127 -27.66 -37.34 2.45
N LYS A 128 -28.25 -38.06 3.40
CA LYS A 128 -28.60 -39.47 3.23
C LYS A 128 -30.09 -39.53 2.86
N GLU A 129 -30.38 -40.11 1.71
CA GLU A 129 -31.73 -40.45 1.27
C GLU A 129 -32.40 -41.43 2.26
N SER A 130 -33.55 -41.05 2.80
CA SER A 130 -34.67 -41.98 3.06
C SER A 130 -35.98 -41.22 3.30
N ALA A 131 -36.91 -41.41 2.35
CA ALA A 131 -38.38 -41.44 2.43
C ALA A 131 -39.18 -40.55 3.42
N MET A 132 -40.03 -39.71 2.82
CA MET A 132 -41.41 -39.33 3.18
C MET A 132 -41.82 -39.16 4.66
N ALA A 133 -42.06 -37.91 5.06
CA ALA A 133 -43.16 -37.50 5.93
C ALA A 133 -43.39 -35.96 5.84
N GLU A 134 -44.64 -35.56 6.02
CA GLU A 134 -45.25 -34.27 5.74
C GLU A 134 -44.79 -33.11 6.65
N ASP A 135 -44.91 -31.90 6.08
CA ASP A 135 -45.06 -30.56 6.66
C ASP A 135 -44.80 -30.37 8.18
N ASN A 136 -43.65 -29.74 8.45
CA ASN A 136 -43.51 -28.62 9.39
C ASN A 136 -42.13 -27.98 9.17
N VAL A 137 -42.06 -26.96 8.31
CA VAL A 137 -40.87 -26.14 8.16
C VAL A 137 -40.80 -25.18 9.35
N GLU A 138 -40.22 -25.65 10.45
CA GLU A 138 -39.68 -24.76 11.47
C GLU A 138 -38.54 -23.95 10.86
N ASP A 139 -38.81 -22.65 10.68
CA ASP A 139 -37.89 -21.57 10.33
C ASP A 139 -36.69 -21.54 11.29
N THR A 140 -35.70 -22.39 11.03
CA THR A 140 -34.47 -22.49 11.81
C THR A 140 -33.40 -21.57 11.23
N ASP A 141 -33.39 -20.36 11.76
CA ASP A 141 -32.24 -19.46 11.92
C ASP A 141 -31.28 -19.28 10.71
N VAL A 142 -31.77 -18.66 9.63
CA VAL A 142 -30.92 -18.06 8.59
C VAL A 142 -30.51 -16.61 8.95
N ARG A 143 -30.99 -16.07 10.07
CA ARG A 143 -30.82 -14.64 10.43
C ARG A 143 -29.56 -14.33 11.26
N GLY A 144 -28.73 -15.32 11.60
CA GLY A 144 -27.62 -15.13 12.54
C GLY A 144 -26.18 -15.09 12.00
N ARG A 145 -25.90 -15.54 10.76
CA ARG A 145 -24.50 -15.74 10.32
C ARG A 145 -24.01 -14.62 9.40
N LYS A 146 -23.19 -13.72 9.96
CA LYS A 146 -22.47 -12.68 9.21
C LYS A 146 -21.55 -13.30 8.16
N GLY A 147 -21.49 -12.69 6.97
CA GLY A 147 -20.57 -13.08 5.91
C GLY A 147 -19.12 -13.01 6.39
N ARG A 148 -18.31 -14.02 6.07
CA ARG A 148 -16.88 -14.05 6.43
C ARG A 148 -16.07 -13.30 5.40
N VAL A 149 -15.17 -12.43 5.86
CA VAL A 149 -14.26 -11.67 5.00
C VAL A 149 -12.83 -11.87 5.49
N VAL A 150 -11.93 -12.23 4.57
CA VAL A 150 -10.50 -12.34 4.87
C VAL A 150 -9.81 -11.04 4.46
N ILE A 151 -9.02 -10.45 5.35
CA ILE A 151 -8.22 -9.25 5.08
C ILE A 151 -6.73 -9.62 5.14
N ILE A 152 -5.99 -9.28 4.09
CA ILE A 152 -4.54 -9.47 4.00
C ILE A 152 -3.87 -8.11 3.84
N ALA A 153 -3.25 -7.65 4.92
CA ALA A 153 -2.53 -6.40 5.00
C ALA A 153 -1.02 -6.64 5.14
N GLY A 154 -0.22 -5.60 4.89
CA GLY A 154 1.24 -5.65 5.03
C GLY A 154 1.94 -4.67 4.10
N PRO A 155 3.26 -4.42 4.30
CA PRO A 155 4.01 -3.47 3.48
C PRO A 155 4.15 -3.93 2.03
N THR A 156 4.53 -3.02 1.14
CA THR A 156 4.85 -3.32 -0.26
C THR A 156 6.03 -4.30 -0.33
N GLY A 157 5.99 -5.25 -1.27
CA GLY A 157 7.05 -6.27 -1.42
C GLY A 157 6.98 -7.47 -0.45
N VAL A 158 6.09 -7.47 0.55
CA VAL A 158 5.99 -8.57 1.54
C VAL A 158 5.31 -9.85 1.00
N GLY A 159 4.80 -9.84 -0.23
CA GLY A 159 4.20 -11.02 -0.86
C GLY A 159 2.69 -11.21 -0.63
N LYS A 160 1.94 -10.12 -0.39
CA LYS A 160 0.47 -10.17 -0.20
C LYS A 160 -0.27 -10.87 -1.35
N SER A 161 -0.01 -10.48 -2.60
CA SER A 161 -0.71 -11.03 -3.78
C SER A 161 -0.50 -12.53 -3.90
N ARG A 162 0.73 -13.02 -3.67
CA ARG A 162 1.04 -14.45 -3.69
C ARG A 162 0.24 -15.23 -2.63
N LEU A 163 0.12 -14.71 -1.43
CA LEU A 163 -0.69 -15.35 -0.39
C LEU A 163 -2.18 -15.30 -0.74
N ALA A 164 -2.66 -14.18 -1.25
CA ALA A 164 -4.05 -14.00 -1.64
C ALA A 164 -4.48 -15.02 -2.70
N LEU A 165 -3.69 -15.20 -3.76
CA LEU A 165 -3.94 -16.21 -4.80
C LEU A 165 -3.98 -17.63 -4.21
N ALA A 166 -3.01 -17.96 -3.34
CA ALA A 166 -2.95 -19.27 -2.70
C ALA A 166 -4.17 -19.56 -1.80
N LEU A 167 -4.68 -18.53 -1.10
CA LEU A 167 -5.91 -18.64 -0.29
C LEU A 167 -7.15 -18.72 -1.17
N ALA A 168 -7.26 -17.86 -2.18
CA ALA A 168 -8.39 -17.83 -3.10
C ALA A 168 -8.63 -19.19 -3.76
N LYS A 169 -7.56 -19.85 -4.24
CA LYS A 169 -7.63 -21.22 -4.80
C LYS A 169 -8.25 -22.24 -3.85
N ARG A 170 -7.91 -22.18 -2.55
CA ARG A 170 -8.36 -23.18 -1.57
C ARG A 170 -9.71 -22.87 -0.95
N LEU A 171 -10.07 -21.60 -0.90
CA LEU A 171 -11.32 -21.13 -0.30
C LEU A 171 -12.44 -20.92 -1.33
N ARG A 172 -12.14 -21.11 -2.62
CA ARG A 172 -13.00 -20.63 -3.73
C ARG A 172 -13.31 -19.14 -3.51
N GLY A 173 -12.25 -18.38 -3.24
CA GLY A 173 -12.33 -16.97 -2.93
C GLY A 173 -12.13 -16.09 -4.17
N GLU A 174 -12.61 -14.86 -4.07
CA GLU A 174 -12.37 -13.80 -5.04
C GLU A 174 -11.59 -12.68 -4.35
N ILE A 175 -10.69 -12.02 -5.07
CA ILE A 175 -9.78 -11.00 -4.51
C ILE A 175 -10.37 -9.62 -4.73
N ILE A 176 -10.41 -8.79 -3.68
CA ILE A 176 -10.81 -7.38 -3.74
C ILE A 176 -9.58 -6.53 -3.45
N SER A 177 -9.11 -5.75 -4.42
CA SER A 177 -7.92 -4.92 -4.23
C SER A 177 -8.22 -3.72 -3.35
N ALA A 178 -7.44 -3.55 -2.29
CA ALA A 178 -7.42 -2.39 -1.39
C ALA A 178 -6.12 -1.59 -1.57
N ASP A 179 -5.81 -1.28 -2.82
CA ASP A 179 -4.66 -0.50 -3.26
C ASP A 179 -5.15 0.79 -3.95
N SER A 180 -4.52 1.93 -3.66
CA SER A 180 -4.96 3.22 -4.19
C SER A 180 -4.50 3.49 -5.62
N VAL A 181 -3.58 2.68 -6.17
CA VAL A 181 -3.00 2.86 -7.50
C VAL A 181 -3.50 1.79 -8.47
N GLN A 182 -3.65 0.53 -8.02
CA GLN A 182 -4.13 -0.57 -8.90
C GLN A 182 -5.56 -0.38 -9.42
N VAL A 183 -6.33 0.53 -8.84
CA VAL A 183 -7.66 0.93 -9.31
C VAL A 183 -7.62 1.58 -10.71
N TYR A 184 -6.51 2.22 -11.06
CA TYR A 184 -6.35 3.00 -12.28
C TYR A 184 -5.98 2.13 -13.47
N ARG A 185 -6.67 2.28 -14.60
CA ARG A 185 -6.30 1.64 -15.88
C ARG A 185 -4.90 2.05 -16.32
N THR A 186 -4.24 1.18 -17.07
CA THR A 186 -2.91 1.40 -17.71
C THR A 186 -1.74 1.68 -16.77
N LEU A 187 -1.97 1.84 -15.47
CA LEU A 187 -0.93 2.01 -14.46
C LEU A 187 -0.54 0.64 -13.90
N ASP A 188 0.16 -0.17 -14.68
CA ASP A 188 0.37 -1.59 -14.40
C ASP A 188 1.70 -1.83 -13.70
N VAL A 189 2.80 -1.31 -14.28
CA VAL A 189 4.17 -1.50 -13.82
C VAL A 189 4.38 -0.83 -12.47
N GLY A 190 4.13 0.49 -12.38
CA GLY A 190 4.36 1.27 -11.17
C GLY A 190 3.48 0.89 -9.97
N SER A 191 2.33 0.26 -10.23
CA SER A 191 1.44 -0.27 -9.19
C SER A 191 1.68 -1.75 -8.85
N ALA A 192 2.53 -2.43 -9.64
CA ALA A 192 2.72 -3.88 -9.66
C ALA A 192 1.40 -4.64 -9.61
N LYS A 193 0.51 -4.33 -10.56
CA LYS A 193 -0.66 -5.18 -10.80
C LYS A 193 -0.20 -6.57 -11.19
N THR A 194 -0.93 -7.57 -10.70
CA THR A 194 -0.74 -8.94 -11.18
C THR A 194 -1.33 -9.05 -12.59
N PRO A 195 -0.52 -9.42 -13.61
CA PRO A 195 -0.99 -9.67 -14.97
C PRO A 195 -2.12 -10.70 -15.02
N VAL A 196 -3.03 -10.60 -15.99
CA VAL A 196 -4.25 -11.42 -16.03
C VAL A 196 -3.94 -12.93 -16.11
N ASP A 197 -2.90 -13.30 -16.84
CA ASP A 197 -2.38 -14.67 -16.95
C ASP A 197 -1.80 -15.19 -15.63
N GLU A 198 -1.20 -14.32 -14.81
CA GLU A 198 -0.71 -14.65 -13.47
C GLU A 198 -1.82 -14.68 -12.40
N ARG A 199 -3.05 -14.26 -12.71
CA ARG A 199 -4.20 -14.33 -11.77
C ARG A 199 -4.76 -15.74 -11.63
N GLU A 200 -4.31 -16.70 -12.44
CA GLU A 200 -4.68 -18.12 -12.34
C GLU A 200 -6.21 -18.35 -12.44
N GLY A 201 -6.90 -17.50 -13.20
CA GLY A 201 -8.36 -17.53 -13.36
C GLY A 201 -9.16 -17.00 -12.15
N ILE A 202 -8.49 -16.49 -11.12
CA ILE A 202 -9.14 -15.97 -9.92
C ILE A 202 -9.68 -14.56 -10.20
N PRO A 203 -10.98 -14.28 -9.98
CA PRO A 203 -11.54 -12.94 -10.14
C PRO A 203 -10.86 -11.93 -9.21
N HIS A 204 -10.47 -10.80 -9.78
CA HIS A 204 -9.95 -9.64 -9.06
C HIS A 204 -10.89 -8.46 -9.26
N HIS A 205 -11.35 -7.88 -8.16
CA HIS A 205 -12.22 -6.70 -8.13
C HIS A 205 -11.42 -5.45 -7.78
N LEU A 206 -11.93 -4.29 -8.21
CA LEU A 206 -11.33 -2.96 -7.99
C LEU A 206 -9.93 -2.79 -8.58
N ILE A 207 -9.67 -3.44 -9.70
CA ILE A 207 -8.49 -3.24 -10.54
C ILE A 207 -8.97 -2.73 -11.90
N ASP A 208 -8.33 -1.71 -12.47
CA ASP A 208 -8.65 -1.15 -13.80
C ASP A 208 -10.08 -0.58 -13.94
N ILE A 209 -10.66 -0.08 -12.84
CA ILE A 209 -12.04 0.45 -12.83
C ILE A 209 -12.11 1.97 -13.03
N VAL A 210 -10.99 2.70 -12.88
CA VAL A 210 -10.93 4.17 -12.96
C VAL A 210 -9.93 4.63 -14.01
N ASP A 211 -10.22 5.72 -14.72
CA ASP A 211 -9.26 6.35 -15.64
C ASP A 211 -8.20 7.17 -14.88
N PRO A 212 -6.91 7.16 -15.28
CA PRO A 212 -5.86 7.92 -14.58
C PRO A 212 -6.12 9.43 -14.44
N SER A 213 -6.97 10.03 -15.28
CA SER A 213 -7.35 11.44 -15.16
C SER A 213 -8.36 11.71 -14.05
N GLN A 214 -9.02 10.69 -13.52
CA GLN A 214 -10.08 10.80 -12.52
C GLN A 214 -9.54 10.61 -11.09
N ASP A 215 -10.16 11.28 -10.13
CA ASP A 215 -9.83 11.05 -8.72
C ASP A 215 -10.56 9.83 -8.16
N TYR A 216 -9.84 9.04 -7.37
CA TYR A 216 -10.40 7.94 -6.60
C TYR A 216 -10.10 8.12 -5.11
N THR A 217 -11.13 8.06 -4.28
CA THR A 217 -11.05 8.43 -2.86
C THR A 217 -11.35 7.25 -1.96
N ALA A 218 -10.98 7.34 -0.68
CA ALA A 218 -11.37 6.34 0.32
C ALA A 218 -12.88 6.16 0.45
N GLY A 219 -13.67 7.20 0.12
CA GLY A 219 -15.12 7.09 0.06
C GLY A 219 -15.59 6.18 -1.07
N TYR A 220 -15.08 6.39 -2.30
CA TYR A 220 -15.40 5.52 -3.44
C TYR A 220 -14.94 4.09 -3.20
N PHE A 221 -13.70 3.91 -2.70
CA PHE A 221 -13.23 2.59 -2.31
C PHE A 221 -14.15 1.89 -1.31
N TYR A 222 -14.63 2.61 -0.28
CA TYR A 222 -15.55 2.02 0.70
C TYR A 222 -16.81 1.49 0.03
N ASP A 223 -17.47 2.32 -0.79
CA ASP A 223 -18.72 1.96 -1.46
C ASP A 223 -18.51 0.78 -2.43
N ASP A 224 -17.47 0.86 -3.28
CA ASP A 224 -17.16 -0.15 -4.29
C ASP A 224 -16.69 -1.48 -3.67
N ALA A 225 -15.87 -1.44 -2.62
CA ALA A 225 -15.40 -2.64 -1.93
C ALA A 225 -16.53 -3.34 -1.18
N ARG A 226 -17.47 -2.59 -0.59
CA ARG A 226 -18.66 -3.17 0.05
C ARG A 226 -19.57 -3.81 -1.00
N ALA A 227 -19.81 -3.16 -2.12
CA ALA A 227 -20.58 -3.74 -3.23
C ALA A 227 -19.93 -5.02 -3.78
N ALA A 228 -18.61 -5.02 -3.99
CA ALA A 228 -17.87 -6.21 -4.41
C ALA A 228 -17.93 -7.33 -3.37
N THR A 229 -17.88 -6.99 -2.08
CA THR A 229 -17.98 -7.98 -0.98
C THR A 229 -19.33 -8.68 -1.02
N GLU A 230 -20.44 -7.94 -1.13
CA GLU A 230 -21.78 -8.51 -1.25
C GLU A 230 -21.93 -9.38 -2.51
N LEU A 231 -21.40 -8.92 -3.64
CA LEU A 231 -21.39 -9.72 -4.87
C LEU A 231 -20.66 -11.06 -4.70
N VAL A 232 -19.51 -11.06 -4.02
CA VAL A 232 -18.74 -12.29 -3.79
C VAL A 232 -19.46 -13.22 -2.81
N LEU A 233 -20.04 -12.67 -1.74
CA LEU A 233 -20.79 -13.44 -0.75
C LEU A 233 -22.06 -14.07 -1.33
N THR A 234 -22.81 -13.33 -2.16
CA THR A 234 -24.03 -13.83 -2.81
C THR A 234 -23.76 -14.96 -3.80
N LYS A 235 -22.57 -15.02 -4.40
CA LYS A 235 -22.11 -16.17 -5.20
C LYS A 235 -21.73 -17.40 -4.37
N GLY A 236 -21.67 -17.28 -3.05
CA GLY A 236 -21.17 -18.32 -2.15
C GLY A 236 -19.63 -18.44 -2.10
N SER A 237 -18.92 -17.44 -2.65
CA SER A 237 -17.46 -17.34 -2.63
C SER A 237 -16.98 -16.59 -1.40
N VAL A 238 -15.69 -16.73 -1.06
CA VAL A 238 -15.08 -16.01 0.07
C VAL A 238 -14.43 -14.69 -0.40
N PRO A 239 -14.85 -13.52 0.07
CA PRO A 239 -14.17 -12.26 -0.20
C PRO A 239 -12.81 -12.21 0.49
N ILE A 240 -11.76 -11.96 -0.29
CA ILE A 240 -10.38 -11.78 0.18
C ILE A 240 -9.94 -10.35 -0.17
N VAL A 241 -9.98 -9.45 0.80
CA VAL A 241 -9.57 -8.05 0.63
C VAL A 241 -8.06 -7.94 0.87
N VAL A 242 -7.32 -7.44 -0.11
CA VAL A 242 -5.86 -7.46 -0.11
C VAL A 242 -5.31 -6.08 -0.42
N GLY A 243 -4.43 -5.54 0.41
CA GLY A 243 -3.89 -4.22 0.12
C GLY A 243 -2.90 -3.67 1.15
N GLY A 244 -2.29 -2.55 0.79
CA GLY A 244 -1.38 -1.79 1.66
C GLY A 244 -1.98 -0.47 2.18
N THR A 245 -3.10 -0.02 1.60
CA THR A 245 -3.67 1.29 1.92
C THR A 245 -4.41 1.24 3.26
N GLY A 246 -3.72 1.56 4.35
CA GLY A 246 -4.26 1.43 5.72
C GLY A 246 -5.56 2.20 5.94
N MET A 247 -5.72 3.39 5.34
CA MET A 247 -6.97 4.16 5.42
C MET A 247 -8.15 3.45 4.75
N TYR A 248 -7.92 2.79 3.61
CA TYR A 248 -8.94 2.03 2.89
C TYR A 248 -9.42 0.86 3.73
N LEU A 249 -8.50 0.03 4.22
CA LEU A 249 -8.83 -1.11 5.08
C LEU A 249 -9.54 -0.68 6.36
N ARG A 250 -9.09 0.42 6.99
CA ARG A 250 -9.74 0.96 8.18
C ARG A 250 -11.18 1.34 7.88
N TRP A 251 -11.44 2.17 6.88
CA TRP A 251 -12.80 2.60 6.52
C TRP A 251 -13.67 1.42 6.11
N TYR A 252 -13.11 0.49 5.34
CA TYR A 252 -13.79 -0.74 4.96
C TYR A 252 -14.26 -1.52 6.19
N MET A 253 -13.44 -1.65 7.24
CA MET A 253 -13.85 -2.34 8.47
C MET A 253 -14.80 -1.50 9.33
N THR A 254 -14.43 -0.25 9.62
CA THR A 254 -15.08 0.59 10.65
C THR A 254 -16.18 1.51 10.13
N GLY A 255 -16.46 1.49 8.83
CA GLY A 255 -17.36 2.44 8.19
C GLY A 255 -16.67 3.75 7.78
N LYS A 256 -17.36 4.53 6.95
CA LYS A 256 -16.95 5.87 6.48
C LYS A 256 -17.17 6.93 7.56
N VAL A 257 -16.27 7.91 7.64
CA VAL A 257 -16.52 9.13 8.43
C VAL A 257 -17.57 9.98 7.72
N GLY A 258 -18.64 10.36 8.41
CA GLY A 258 -19.74 11.16 7.86
C GLY A 258 -19.41 12.63 7.56
N ALA A 259 -18.14 12.99 7.42
CA ALA A 259 -17.75 14.37 7.12
C ALA A 259 -18.16 14.77 5.70
N PRO A 260 -18.75 15.97 5.50
CA PRO A 260 -19.25 16.39 4.20
C PRO A 260 -18.11 16.62 3.20
N LYS A 261 -18.42 16.42 1.92
CA LYS A 261 -17.54 16.84 0.82
C LYS A 261 -17.71 18.35 0.62
N ALA A 262 -16.62 19.08 0.46
CA ALA A 262 -16.70 20.50 0.15
C ALA A 262 -17.28 20.71 -1.24
N THR A 263 -18.04 21.80 -1.42
CA THR A 263 -18.42 22.25 -2.76
C THR A 263 -17.20 22.79 -3.49
N LYS A 264 -17.27 22.90 -4.82
CA LYS A 264 -16.14 23.39 -5.62
C LYS A 264 -15.75 24.81 -5.23
N GLU A 265 -16.74 25.62 -4.86
CA GLU A 265 -16.56 27.01 -4.44
C GLU A 265 -15.81 27.09 -3.12
N VAL A 266 -16.19 26.26 -2.13
CA VAL A 266 -15.49 26.20 -0.83
C VAL A 266 -14.06 25.68 -1.02
N PHE A 267 -13.87 24.65 -1.85
CA PHE A 267 -12.55 24.11 -2.15
C PHE A 267 -11.62 25.18 -2.73
N VAL A 268 -12.06 25.89 -3.77
CA VAL A 268 -11.28 26.97 -4.41
C VAL A 268 -10.99 28.10 -3.41
N ALA A 269 -11.99 28.52 -2.63
CA ALA A 269 -11.81 29.59 -1.66
C ALA A 269 -10.79 29.24 -0.56
N VAL A 270 -10.78 27.99 -0.07
CA VAL A 270 -9.81 27.52 0.92
C VAL A 270 -8.40 27.44 0.34
N GLU A 271 -8.26 26.91 -0.88
CA GLU A 271 -6.97 26.88 -1.59
C GLU A 271 -6.41 28.30 -1.76
N GLU A 272 -7.21 29.25 -2.25
CA GLU A 272 -6.80 30.64 -2.46
C GLU A 272 -6.42 31.36 -1.16
N GLU A 273 -7.15 31.10 -0.07
CA GLU A 273 -6.89 31.71 1.23
C GLU A 273 -5.59 31.19 1.86
N VAL A 274 -5.36 29.87 1.81
CA VAL A 274 -4.12 29.27 2.31
C VAL A 274 -2.92 29.67 1.45
N ASP A 275 -3.09 29.71 0.12
CA ASP A 275 -2.02 30.14 -0.78
C ASP A 275 -1.69 31.62 -0.60
N ARG A 276 -2.69 32.47 -0.35
CA ARG A 276 -2.47 33.88 -0.02
C ARG A 276 -1.68 34.02 1.28
N LEU A 277 -2.06 33.29 2.33
CA LEU A 277 -1.35 33.27 3.60
C LEU A 277 0.13 32.95 3.39
N ILE A 278 0.43 31.90 2.62
CA ILE A 278 1.81 31.49 2.33
C ILE A 278 2.56 32.57 1.54
N LYS A 279 1.92 33.18 0.52
CA LYS A 279 2.53 34.25 -0.30
C LYS A 279 2.84 35.51 0.48
N GLU A 280 2.00 35.86 1.45
CA GLU A 280 2.18 37.03 2.33
C GLU A 280 3.23 36.79 3.43
N GLY A 281 3.85 35.62 3.47
CA GLY A 281 4.86 35.25 4.46
C GLY A 281 4.29 34.65 5.74
N GLY A 282 3.00 34.35 5.77
CA GLY A 282 2.34 33.64 6.86
C GLY A 282 2.88 32.22 7.01
N GLY A 283 3.15 31.85 8.26
CA GLY A 283 3.71 30.55 8.60
C GLY A 283 2.66 29.50 8.97
N TRP A 284 3.14 28.33 9.36
CA TRP A 284 2.30 27.25 9.88
C TRP A 284 1.45 27.68 11.08
N ASP A 285 2.01 28.50 11.98
CA ASP A 285 1.31 28.95 13.18
C ASP A 285 0.15 29.92 12.84
N ASP A 286 0.29 30.74 11.79
CA ASP A 286 -0.81 31.56 11.26
C ASP A 286 -1.93 30.68 10.69
N ALA A 287 -1.55 29.60 10.02
CA ALA A 287 -2.48 28.65 9.43
C ALA A 287 -3.27 27.88 10.50
N LEU A 288 -2.61 27.54 11.62
CA LEU A 288 -3.28 26.97 12.79
C LEU A 288 -4.23 27.96 13.47
N ARG A 289 -3.86 29.26 13.54
CA ARG A 289 -4.76 30.32 14.02
C ARG A 289 -5.99 30.44 13.13
N MET A 290 -5.81 30.48 11.81
CA MET A 290 -6.91 30.51 10.84
C MET A 290 -7.89 29.35 11.05
N LEU A 291 -7.39 28.13 11.30
CA LEU A 291 -8.23 26.97 11.59
C LEU A 291 -8.98 27.09 12.94
N ALA A 292 -8.30 27.61 13.96
CA ALA A 292 -8.90 27.89 15.27
C ALA A 292 -9.99 28.96 15.18
N ASP A 293 -9.74 30.05 14.45
CA ASP A 293 -10.68 31.15 14.21
C ASP A 293 -11.90 30.69 13.40
N ALA A 294 -11.72 29.72 12.51
CA ALA A 294 -12.83 29.06 11.81
C ALA A 294 -13.68 28.17 12.73
N GLY A 295 -13.22 27.88 13.96
CA GLY A 295 -13.95 27.13 14.98
C GLY A 295 -13.44 25.71 15.25
N ASP A 296 -12.28 25.30 14.72
CA ASP A 296 -11.70 23.98 14.98
C ASP A 296 -10.46 24.06 15.88
N LEU A 297 -10.69 24.02 17.19
CA LEU A 297 -9.65 24.01 18.22
C LEU A 297 -8.96 22.65 18.39
N THR A 298 -9.52 21.59 17.80
CA THR A 298 -9.11 20.20 18.08
C THR A 298 -8.20 19.61 17.01
N THR A 299 -8.40 19.99 15.75
CA THR A 299 -7.64 19.41 14.64
C THR A 299 -6.21 19.93 14.62
N GLY A 300 -5.99 21.24 14.81
CA GLY A 300 -4.68 21.89 14.74
C GLY A 300 -3.57 21.16 15.55
N PRO A 301 -3.77 20.88 16.85
CA PRO A 301 -2.79 20.17 17.66
C PRO A 301 -2.46 18.73 17.21
N SER A 302 -3.35 18.11 16.42
CA SER A 302 -3.17 16.74 15.91
C SER A 302 -2.45 16.66 14.56
N LEU A 303 -2.28 17.80 13.88
CA LEU A 303 -1.63 17.85 12.58
C LEU A 303 -0.12 17.80 12.71
N ALA A 304 0.54 17.10 11.78
CA ALA A 304 1.97 17.20 11.64
C ALA A 304 2.33 18.60 11.14
N ARG A 305 3.51 19.10 11.51
CA ARG A 305 3.99 20.42 11.06
C ARG A 305 3.99 20.48 9.53
N ASN A 306 3.46 21.57 8.98
CA ASN A 306 3.35 21.82 7.53
C ASN A 306 2.51 20.78 6.77
N ASP A 307 1.59 20.07 7.45
CA ASP A 307 0.59 19.23 6.78
C ASP A 307 -0.54 20.09 6.20
N TRP A 308 -0.18 20.88 5.17
CA TRP A 308 -1.07 21.81 4.49
C TRP A 308 -2.28 21.11 3.88
N TYR A 309 -2.10 19.88 3.41
CA TYR A 309 -3.20 19.06 2.87
C TYR A 309 -4.28 18.81 3.93
N ARG A 310 -3.90 18.31 5.12
CA ARG A 310 -4.90 18.06 6.18
C ARG A 310 -5.46 19.33 6.79
N LEU A 311 -4.68 20.42 6.80
CA LEU A 311 -5.15 21.73 7.23
C LEU A 311 -6.26 22.24 6.30
N ARG A 312 -6.01 22.28 4.98
CA ARG A 312 -7.01 22.69 3.98
C ARG A 312 -8.26 21.82 4.08
N ARG A 313 -8.10 20.50 4.24
CA ARG A 313 -9.24 19.60 4.44
C ARG A 313 -10.05 19.91 5.70
N ALA A 314 -9.41 20.34 6.79
CA ALA A 314 -10.10 20.73 8.01
C ALA A 314 -10.90 22.04 7.81
N LEU A 315 -10.27 23.04 7.17
CA LEU A 315 -10.92 24.30 6.80
C LEU A 315 -12.11 24.07 5.86
N GLU A 316 -11.96 23.22 4.85
CA GLU A 316 -13.05 22.81 3.97
C GLU A 316 -14.25 22.23 4.73
N ILE A 317 -14.00 21.32 5.68
CA ILE A 317 -15.07 20.68 6.46
C ILE A 317 -15.82 21.71 7.29
N ILE A 318 -15.10 22.55 8.04
CA ILE A 318 -15.74 23.51 8.92
C ILE A 318 -16.43 24.63 8.15
N LYS A 319 -15.87 25.11 7.04
CA LYS A 319 -16.52 26.11 6.18
C LYS A 319 -17.75 25.56 5.46
N THR A 320 -17.75 24.27 5.13
CA THR A 320 -18.92 23.63 4.50
C THR A 320 -20.05 23.35 5.49
N SER A 321 -19.70 22.99 6.73
CA SER A 321 -20.66 22.41 7.67
C SER A 321 -20.94 23.23 8.92
N GLY A 322 -20.13 24.25 9.19
CA GLY A 322 -20.12 25.00 10.44
C GLY A 322 -19.58 24.21 11.64
N GLN A 323 -19.11 22.97 11.46
CA GLN A 323 -18.64 22.11 12.54
C GLN A 323 -17.26 21.52 12.25
N PRO A 324 -16.40 21.34 13.28
CA PRO A 324 -15.09 20.73 13.09
C PRO A 324 -15.20 19.25 12.72
N ARG A 325 -14.13 18.67 12.17
CA ARG A 325 -14.09 17.25 11.79
C ARG A 325 -14.48 16.32 12.94
N SER A 326 -14.11 16.68 14.17
CA SER A 326 -14.39 15.95 15.40
C SER A 326 -15.89 15.83 15.73
N ALA A 327 -16.74 16.71 15.18
CA ALA A 327 -18.19 16.65 15.37
C ALA A 327 -18.88 15.58 14.50
N PHE A 328 -18.25 15.16 13.40
CA PHE A 328 -18.79 14.11 12.53
C PHE A 328 -18.51 12.74 13.14
N SER A 329 -19.54 11.87 13.09
CA SER A 329 -19.53 10.54 13.72
C SER A 329 -18.16 9.88 13.66
N LYS A 330 -17.67 9.45 14.82
CA LYS A 330 -16.51 8.58 14.93
C LYS A 330 -16.75 7.35 14.05
N LEU A 331 -15.68 6.88 13.40
CA LEU A 331 -15.61 5.55 12.82
C LEU A 331 -16.18 4.54 13.84
N ARG A 332 -17.03 3.61 13.41
CA ARG A 332 -17.56 2.58 14.32
C ARG A 332 -16.38 1.91 15.01
N ASN A 333 -16.40 1.83 16.34
CA ASN A 333 -15.50 0.98 17.13
C ASN A 333 -14.00 1.33 17.09
N CYS A 334 -13.64 2.62 16.97
CA CYS A 334 -12.24 3.05 17.03
C CYS A 334 -11.70 3.34 18.43
N ASP A 335 -12.48 3.13 19.48
CA ASP A 335 -12.03 3.21 20.88
C ASP A 335 -11.98 1.78 21.45
N PRO A 336 -10.80 1.21 21.74
CA PRO A 336 -10.66 -0.10 22.40
C PRO A 336 -11.32 -0.14 23.78
N ASP A 337 -11.36 1.02 24.46
CA ASP A 337 -11.94 1.20 25.79
C ASP A 337 -13.42 1.63 25.76
N ALA A 338 -13.91 2.11 24.60
CA ALA A 338 -15.34 2.29 24.37
C ALA A 338 -15.87 1.07 23.64
N ALA A 339 -15.86 -0.06 24.34
CA ALA A 339 -16.78 -1.14 24.05
C ALA A 339 -18.20 -0.60 24.28
N THR A 340 -18.72 0.17 23.32
CA THR A 340 -20.14 0.50 23.30
C THR A 340 -20.85 -0.82 23.07
N GLU A 341 -21.40 -1.38 24.16
CA GLU A 341 -22.28 -2.54 24.14
C GLU A 341 -23.33 -2.30 23.05
N GLY A 342 -23.27 -3.10 21.97
CA GLY A 342 -24.21 -3.01 20.85
C GLY A 342 -23.62 -2.68 19.48
N ALA A 343 -22.31 -2.44 19.33
CA ALA A 343 -21.75 -2.22 18.00
C ALA A 343 -21.65 -3.52 17.17
N SER A 344 -22.70 -3.82 16.41
CA SER A 344 -22.74 -4.95 15.50
C SER A 344 -21.91 -4.68 14.24
N TRP A 345 -20.81 -5.41 14.06
CA TRP A 345 -20.07 -5.44 12.80
C TRP A 345 -20.91 -6.05 11.67
N ASP A 346 -20.74 -5.61 10.43
CA ASP A 346 -21.52 -6.15 9.32
C ASP A 346 -21.00 -7.53 8.85
N TYR A 347 -19.70 -7.79 9.04
CA TYR A 347 -19.01 -9.03 8.64
C TYR A 347 -18.21 -9.67 9.79
N ASP A 348 -17.90 -10.96 9.65
CA ASP A 348 -16.90 -11.68 10.45
C ASP A 348 -15.52 -11.52 9.79
N PHE A 349 -14.72 -10.57 10.28
CA PHE A 349 -13.41 -10.23 9.70
C PHE A 349 -12.27 -11.10 10.25
N HIS A 350 -11.51 -11.71 9.35
CA HIS A 350 -10.30 -12.48 9.64
C HIS A 350 -9.10 -11.74 9.07
N CYS A 351 -8.36 -11.04 9.93
CA CYS A 351 -7.35 -10.06 9.53
C CYS A 351 -5.94 -10.62 9.73
N TYR A 352 -5.17 -10.63 8.65
CA TYR A 352 -3.80 -11.10 8.63
C TYR A 352 -2.84 -9.99 8.21
N PHE A 353 -1.86 -9.72 9.07
CA PHE A 353 -0.78 -8.80 8.73
C PHE A 353 0.49 -9.59 8.39
N LEU A 354 0.96 -9.41 7.17
CA LEU A 354 2.20 -10.01 6.69
C LEU A 354 3.36 -9.10 7.06
N TYR A 355 4.41 -9.69 7.61
CA TYR A 355 5.59 -8.95 7.98
C TYR A 355 6.87 -9.70 7.63
N GLN A 356 7.94 -8.92 7.49
CA GLN A 356 9.33 -9.37 7.35
C GLN A 356 10.26 -8.43 8.12
N PRO A 357 11.49 -8.87 8.46
CA PRO A 357 12.54 -7.97 8.91
C PRO A 357 12.77 -6.83 7.91
N ARG A 358 12.96 -5.60 8.40
CA ARG A 358 13.10 -4.41 7.55
C ARG A 358 14.26 -4.52 6.54
N SER A 359 15.38 -5.13 6.95
CA SER A 359 16.54 -5.33 6.07
C SER A 359 16.19 -6.18 4.84
N GLU A 360 15.50 -7.30 5.03
CA GLU A 360 15.03 -8.17 3.94
C GLU A 360 13.98 -7.47 3.07
N LEU A 361 13.10 -6.69 3.70
CA LEU A 361 12.05 -5.95 2.99
C LEU A 361 12.63 -4.86 2.10
N TYR A 362 13.57 -4.06 2.61
CA TYR A 362 14.17 -2.95 1.87
C TYR A 362 14.93 -3.45 0.65
N GLN A 363 15.70 -4.53 0.76
CA GLN A 363 16.37 -5.15 -0.40
C GLN A 363 15.39 -5.53 -1.51
N LYS A 364 14.21 -6.06 -1.15
CA LYS A 364 13.17 -6.40 -2.14
C LYS A 364 12.50 -5.18 -2.74
N VAL A 365 12.27 -4.14 -1.93
CA VAL A 365 11.69 -2.87 -2.40
C VAL A 365 12.65 -2.21 -3.39
N ASP A 366 13.95 -2.22 -3.10
CA ASP A 366 14.97 -1.60 -3.93
C ASP A 366 15.09 -2.27 -5.29
N LEU A 367 15.22 -3.60 -5.27
CA LEU A 367 15.25 -4.41 -6.48
C LEU A 367 13.97 -4.22 -7.30
N ARG A 368 12.82 -4.10 -6.64
CA ARG A 368 11.55 -3.85 -7.33
C ARG A 368 11.50 -2.47 -7.97
N CYS A 369 12.03 -1.42 -7.34
CA CYS A 369 12.13 -0.09 -7.95
C CYS A 369 13.02 -0.12 -9.20
N GLU A 370 14.14 -0.84 -9.15
CA GLU A 370 15.03 -1.06 -10.30
C GLU A 370 14.31 -1.80 -11.44
N GLN A 371 13.61 -2.88 -11.11
CA GLN A 371 12.81 -3.66 -12.08
C GLN A 371 11.73 -2.79 -12.71
N MET A 372 10.96 -2.03 -11.93
CA MET A 372 9.92 -1.14 -12.46
C MET A 372 10.49 -0.11 -13.43
N ALA A 373 11.65 0.50 -13.10
CA ALA A 373 12.31 1.45 -13.98
C ALA A 373 12.75 0.81 -15.31
N GLN A 374 13.14 -0.47 -15.29
CA GLN A 374 13.52 -1.24 -16.48
C GLN A 374 12.33 -1.79 -17.29
N GLU A 375 11.22 -2.10 -16.62
CA GLU A 375 10.06 -2.81 -17.19
C GLU A 375 8.97 -1.88 -17.74
N GLY A 376 9.20 -0.56 -17.74
CA GLY A 376 8.32 0.40 -18.42
C GLY A 376 7.62 1.44 -17.52
N LEU A 377 8.05 1.62 -16.26
CA LEU A 377 7.52 2.70 -15.40
C LEU A 377 7.68 4.08 -16.06
N LEU A 378 8.83 4.32 -16.70
CA LEU A 378 9.08 5.59 -17.39
C LEU A 378 8.18 5.76 -18.62
N ASP A 379 7.83 4.68 -19.31
CA ASP A 379 6.92 4.73 -20.47
C ASP A 379 5.48 5.03 -20.03
N GLU A 380 5.02 4.40 -18.95
CA GLU A 380 3.71 4.72 -18.34
C GLU A 380 3.67 6.17 -17.84
N ALA A 381 4.73 6.64 -17.18
CA ALA A 381 4.82 8.02 -16.70
C ALA A 381 4.88 9.03 -17.85
N SER A 382 5.59 8.72 -18.94
CA SER A 382 5.60 9.55 -20.15
C SER A 382 4.21 9.63 -20.75
N SER A 383 3.48 8.51 -20.83
CA SER A 383 2.11 8.47 -21.36
C SER A 383 1.15 9.34 -20.54
N LEU A 384 1.31 9.37 -19.20
CA LEU A 384 0.55 10.28 -18.34
C LEU A 384 0.85 11.74 -18.67
N LEU A 385 2.13 12.12 -18.80
CA LEU A 385 2.51 13.48 -19.20
C LEU A 385 1.96 13.86 -20.57
N ASP A 386 1.99 12.93 -21.53
CA ASP A 386 1.50 13.15 -22.90
C ASP A 386 -0.02 13.30 -22.97
N SER A 387 -0.74 12.72 -22.00
CA SER A 387 -2.18 12.94 -21.81
C SER A 387 -2.52 14.31 -21.19
N GLY A 388 -1.52 15.09 -20.79
CA GLY A 388 -1.67 16.41 -20.17
C GLY A 388 -1.72 16.40 -18.64
N LEU A 389 -1.60 15.23 -18.00
CA LEU A 389 -1.52 15.15 -16.54
C LEU A 389 -0.19 15.72 -16.05
N GLN A 390 -0.27 16.49 -14.97
CA GLN A 390 0.91 17.02 -14.29
C GLN A 390 1.26 16.16 -13.07
N PRO A 391 2.54 16.07 -12.68
CA PRO A 391 2.91 15.46 -11.40
C PRO A 391 2.10 16.08 -10.27
N ASN A 392 1.71 15.27 -9.28
CA ASN A 392 0.94 15.72 -8.12
C ASN A 392 -0.46 16.32 -8.38
N SER A 393 -0.95 16.31 -9.62
CA SER A 393 -2.24 16.91 -9.98
C SER A 393 -3.44 16.17 -9.39
N ASN A 394 -3.36 14.85 -9.29
CA ASN A 394 -4.44 13.98 -8.83
C ASN A 394 -3.91 12.74 -8.08
N SER A 395 -4.82 11.88 -7.64
CA SER A 395 -4.45 10.72 -6.82
C SER A 395 -3.54 9.71 -7.56
N ALA A 396 -3.71 9.54 -8.87
CA ALA A 396 -2.85 8.70 -9.71
C ALA A 396 -1.40 9.25 -9.77
N SER A 397 -1.25 10.51 -10.17
CA SER A 397 0.04 11.20 -10.35
C SER A 397 0.77 11.54 -9.05
N ARG A 398 0.13 11.38 -7.88
CA ARG A 398 0.75 11.51 -6.54
C ARG A 398 1.35 10.22 -6.01
N SER A 399 1.12 9.10 -6.69
CA SER A 399 1.70 7.83 -6.26
C SER A 399 3.22 7.87 -6.47
N ILE A 400 3.97 7.38 -5.49
CA ILE A 400 5.43 7.62 -5.35
C ILE A 400 6.20 7.36 -6.65
N GLY A 401 5.99 6.19 -7.27
CA GLY A 401 6.72 5.80 -8.48
C GLY A 401 6.38 6.70 -9.68
N TYR A 402 5.10 7.00 -9.89
CA TYR A 402 4.66 7.83 -11.01
C TYR A 402 5.01 9.30 -10.81
N GLN A 403 4.84 9.83 -9.60
CA GLN A 403 5.21 11.21 -9.28
C GLN A 403 6.69 11.47 -9.61
N LEU A 404 7.59 10.66 -9.05
CA LEU A 404 9.04 10.83 -9.23
C LEU A 404 9.46 10.58 -10.68
N ALA A 405 8.85 9.61 -11.35
CA ALA A 405 9.12 9.34 -12.76
C ALA A 405 8.65 10.51 -13.66
N MET A 406 7.47 11.06 -13.42
CA MET A 406 6.95 12.21 -14.17
C MET A 406 7.81 13.47 -13.92
N GLU A 407 8.20 13.74 -12.67
CA GLU A 407 9.10 14.85 -12.32
C GLU A 407 10.45 14.71 -13.04
N PHE A 408 11.06 13.53 -12.98
CA PHE A 408 12.30 13.23 -13.69
C PHE A 408 12.17 13.43 -15.21
N LEU A 409 11.08 12.95 -15.82
CA LEU A 409 10.85 13.10 -17.26
C LEU A 409 10.59 14.55 -17.66
N MET A 410 9.89 15.35 -16.84
CA MET A 410 9.70 16.78 -17.08
C MET A 410 11.03 17.53 -17.09
N GLU A 411 11.91 17.24 -16.13
CA GLU A 411 13.26 17.81 -16.12
C GLU A 411 14.04 17.43 -17.38
N CYS A 412 13.99 16.17 -17.81
CA CYS A 412 14.64 15.72 -19.03
C CYS A 412 14.10 16.43 -20.28
N ARG A 413 12.78 16.64 -20.37
CA ARG A 413 12.14 17.37 -21.48
C ARG A 413 12.61 18.83 -21.56
N GLN A 414 12.99 19.45 -20.45
CA GLN A 414 13.49 20.84 -20.44
C GLN A 414 14.94 20.96 -20.95
N VAL A 415 15.75 19.90 -20.87
CA VAL A 415 17.15 19.87 -21.35
C VAL A 415 17.29 19.07 -22.65
N GLU A 416 16.50 19.45 -23.67
CA GLU A 416 16.52 18.84 -25.02
C GLU A 416 16.29 17.32 -25.05
N GLY A 417 15.65 16.74 -24.02
CA GLY A 417 15.36 15.32 -23.95
C GLY A 417 16.53 14.45 -23.48
N ALA A 418 17.63 15.04 -23.02
CA ALA A 418 18.79 14.29 -22.51
C ALA A 418 18.72 14.05 -20.99
N ALA A 419 18.90 12.80 -20.58
CA ALA A 419 19.14 12.43 -19.20
C ALA A 419 20.62 12.03 -19.01
N THR A 420 21.27 12.60 -18.00
CA THR A 420 22.59 12.12 -17.55
C THR A 420 22.43 10.91 -16.65
N GLU A 421 23.41 10.00 -16.63
CA GLU A 421 23.44 8.85 -15.70
C GLU A 421 23.25 9.28 -14.24
N GLU A 422 23.93 10.35 -13.82
CA GLU A 422 23.83 10.91 -12.46
C GLU A 422 22.39 11.25 -12.06
N ARG A 423 21.63 11.90 -12.95
CA ARG A 423 20.22 12.24 -12.71
C ARG A 423 19.32 11.01 -12.62
N PHE A 424 19.56 10.01 -13.47
CA PHE A 424 18.80 8.77 -13.39
C PHE A 424 19.06 8.04 -12.06
N PHE A 425 20.31 8.01 -11.60
CA PHE A 425 20.64 7.44 -10.29
C PHE A 425 19.99 8.20 -9.13
N LEU A 426 19.94 9.54 -9.19
CA LEU A 426 19.23 10.34 -8.19
C LEU A 426 17.73 10.04 -8.18
N PHE A 427 17.09 9.93 -9.34
CA PHE A 427 15.69 9.50 -9.46
C PHE A 427 15.48 8.13 -8.80
N LEU A 428 16.33 7.15 -9.12
CA LEU A 428 16.20 5.80 -8.59
C LEU A 428 16.42 5.75 -7.07
N GLU A 429 17.44 6.46 -6.56
CA GLU A 429 17.69 6.56 -5.12
C GLU A 429 16.50 7.17 -4.38
N GLU A 430 15.92 8.23 -4.93
CA GLU A 430 14.72 8.85 -4.38
C GLU A 430 13.51 7.91 -4.42
N PHE A 431 13.32 7.19 -5.53
CA PHE A 431 12.24 6.22 -5.66
C PHE A 431 12.35 5.10 -4.62
N GLN A 432 13.55 4.55 -4.42
CA GLN A 432 13.82 3.55 -3.39
C GLN A 432 13.58 4.12 -1.98
N ARG A 433 14.15 5.30 -1.69
CA ARG A 433 14.04 5.97 -0.38
C ARG A 433 12.59 6.23 0.02
N HIS A 434 11.76 6.69 -0.91
CA HIS A 434 10.34 6.93 -0.65
C HIS A 434 9.53 5.64 -0.53
N SER A 435 9.84 4.62 -1.33
CA SER A 435 9.13 3.33 -1.30
C SER A 435 9.39 2.48 -0.04
N ARG A 436 10.48 2.76 0.69
CA ARG A 436 10.82 2.10 1.97
C ARG A 436 10.07 2.69 3.19
N LYS A 437 9.48 3.88 3.06
CA LYS A 437 8.73 4.57 4.13
C LYS A 437 7.35 3.96 4.28
#